data_AF-A0A8C6SVA2-F1
#
_entry.id   AF-A0A8C6SVA2-F1
#
_cell.length_a   1.000
_cell.length_b   1.000
_cell.length_c   1.000
_cell.angle_alpha   90.00
_cell.angle_beta   90.00
_cell.angle_gamma   90.00
#
_symmetry.space_group_name_H-M   'P 1'
#
loop_
_entity.id
_entity.type
_entity.pdbx_description
1 polymer ?
#
loop_
_entity_poly.entity_id
_entity_poly.type
_entity_poly.pdbx_seq_one_letter_code
_entity_poly.pdbx_strand_id
1 'polypeptide(L)'
;MPNLSSPLERAPRPVEKNLLTIADTVYIRPEPLGVVLIIGPLIGAIAAGNSFALLVFVLFINRLYVCIIIPFLFLFKELYTVVTGGVAETQELLRQRFDHIFYTGNSMVGKIIMEAAAKHLTPVTLELGGKSPCYIDKNCDITIACRRIAWGKYTNCGQTCIAPDYILCETSIQDRVIAEIKKAVQEFYTDNPQTCPDYGRIINQRHYKRIMALLDDSTVAMGGQNEEADRYLAPTVLRDVKPEAKVMQEEIFGPVLPIITVSGLDEAIKFINKGENLWLFTSSHQMTRFGVIQNMIEETSSGAILANDCLVHYSVSALPFGGVGNSGMGSYHGKFTFDQLSHQRSCLIKKLKMEGVNTMRYPPHTPTKLSRARFFILKCANLGWIGRMMMLATLVVVAAVFVQVREKIKLLTKEPLQY
;
A
#
# COMPACT_ATOMS: atom_id res chain seq x y z
N MET A 1 4.28 16.62 11.75
CA MET A 1 3.34 15.93 12.66
C MET A 1 2.21 15.37 11.82
N PRO A 2 2.10 14.04 11.62
CA PRO A 2 0.94 13.49 10.96
C PRO A 2 -0.26 13.64 11.91
N ASN A 3 -1.40 14.07 11.39
CA ASN A 3 -2.66 14.19 12.12
C ASN A 3 -2.92 12.90 12.92
N LEU A 4 -2.68 12.94 14.23
CA LEU A 4 -3.35 12.05 15.18
C LEU A 4 -4.84 12.23 14.88
N SER A 5 -5.50 11.14 14.44
CA SER A 5 -6.88 11.09 13.99
C SER A 5 -7.74 12.13 14.70
N SER A 6 -8.11 13.19 13.99
CA SER A 6 -9.01 14.20 14.56
C SER A 6 -10.29 13.50 15.04
N PRO A 7 -11.00 14.03 16.06
CA PRO A 7 -12.29 13.49 16.51
C PRO A 7 -13.31 13.22 15.38
N LEU A 8 -13.10 13.83 14.21
CA LEU A 8 -13.88 13.65 12.99
C LEU A 8 -13.75 12.24 12.37
N GLU A 9 -12.62 11.52 12.52
CA GLU A 9 -12.46 10.21 11.85
C GLU A 9 -13.31 9.10 12.50
N ARG A 10 -13.56 9.21 13.81
CA ARG A 10 -14.48 8.31 14.54
C ARG A 10 -15.95 8.75 14.44
N ALA A 11 -16.23 9.91 13.86
CA ALA A 11 -17.59 10.40 13.73
C ALA A 11 -18.39 9.55 12.73
N PRO A 12 -19.73 9.45 12.90
CA PRO A 12 -20.61 8.86 11.89
C PRO A 12 -20.39 9.47 10.51
N ARG A 13 -20.15 8.62 9.51
CA ARG A 13 -19.92 9.02 8.11
C ARG A 13 -21.17 8.75 7.28
N PRO A 14 -21.91 9.79 6.83
CA PRO A 14 -23.05 9.58 5.94
C PRO A 14 -22.62 8.89 4.64
N VAL A 15 -23.49 8.03 4.11
CA VAL A 15 -23.25 7.34 2.83
C VAL A 15 -24.36 7.62 1.83
N GLU A 16 -24.10 7.32 0.56
CA GLU A 16 -25.09 7.46 -0.50
C GLU A 16 -26.34 6.61 -0.21
N LYS A 17 -27.51 7.18 -0.50
CA LYS A 17 -28.81 6.55 -0.30
C LYS A 17 -29.41 6.21 -1.66
N ASN A 18 -30.20 5.14 -1.70
CA ASN A 18 -30.98 4.79 -2.89
C ASN A 18 -32.45 5.22 -2.72
N LEU A 19 -33.26 5.02 -3.76
CA LEU A 19 -34.68 5.40 -3.74
C LEU A 19 -35.47 4.77 -2.58
N LEU A 20 -35.09 3.58 -2.13
CA LEU A 20 -35.74 2.87 -1.03
C LEU A 20 -35.35 3.40 0.36
N THR A 21 -34.23 4.12 0.45
CA THR A 21 -33.67 4.61 1.71
C THR A 21 -33.57 6.14 1.78
N ILE A 22 -34.12 6.86 0.80
CA ILE A 22 -33.99 8.33 0.69
C ILE A 22 -34.45 9.09 1.95
N ALA A 23 -35.52 8.59 2.60
CA ALA A 23 -36.10 9.17 3.82
C ALA A 23 -35.47 8.62 5.12
N ASP A 24 -34.58 7.62 5.01
CA ASP A 24 -33.95 6.93 6.13
C ASP A 24 -32.60 7.59 6.48
N THR A 25 -32.11 7.33 7.69
CA THR A 25 -30.75 7.76 8.09
C THR A 25 -29.78 6.61 7.78
N VAL A 26 -28.76 6.87 6.96
CA VAL A 26 -27.79 5.86 6.51
C VAL A 26 -26.38 6.39 6.73
N TYR A 27 -25.56 5.66 7.47
CA TYR A 27 -24.19 6.05 7.78
C TYR A 27 -23.32 4.84 8.16
N ILE A 28 -22.01 5.03 8.13
CA ILE A 28 -21.01 4.10 8.68
C ILE A 28 -20.52 4.67 10.01
N ARG A 29 -20.45 3.82 11.04
CA ARG A 29 -19.86 4.16 12.34
C ARG A 29 -18.61 3.32 12.58
N PRO A 30 -17.42 3.91 12.59
CA PRO A 30 -16.20 3.20 13.01
C PRO A 30 -16.27 2.86 14.51
N GLU A 31 -15.94 1.62 14.85
CA GLU A 31 -15.84 1.12 16.22
C GLU A 31 -14.48 0.43 16.41
N PRO A 32 -13.82 0.55 17.58
CA PRO A 32 -12.59 -0.21 17.85
C PRO A 32 -12.86 -1.71 17.76
N LEU A 33 -11.88 -2.48 17.29
CA LEU A 33 -11.93 -3.94 17.23
C LEU A 33 -11.85 -4.56 18.62
N GLY A 34 -11.07 -3.98 19.53
CA GLY A 34 -10.88 -4.48 20.89
C GLY A 34 -9.41 -4.58 21.27
N VAL A 35 -8.92 -5.78 21.53
CA VAL A 35 -7.52 -6.08 21.87
C VAL A 35 -6.80 -6.60 20.62
N VAL A 36 -5.83 -5.83 20.12
CA VAL A 36 -5.07 -6.20 18.91
C VAL A 36 -3.64 -6.61 19.24
N LEU A 37 -3.13 -7.62 18.56
CA LEU A 37 -1.71 -8.00 18.61
C LEU A 37 -0.96 -7.26 17.50
N ILE A 38 0.00 -6.43 17.86
CA ILE A 38 0.83 -5.69 16.92
C ILE A 38 2.24 -6.25 16.92
N ILE A 39 2.69 -6.72 15.76
CA ILE A 39 4.07 -7.13 15.46
C ILE A 39 4.55 -6.23 14.31
N GLY A 40 4.63 -4.92 14.57
CA GLY A 40 4.79 -3.89 13.55
C GLY A 40 4.36 -2.48 14.00
N PRO A 41 3.86 -1.61 13.10
CA PRO A 41 3.56 -0.21 13.36
C PRO A 41 2.36 0.01 14.31
N LEU A 42 2.56 0.89 15.29
CA LEU A 42 1.71 1.03 16.48
C LEU A 42 0.60 2.09 16.41
N ILE A 43 0.87 3.20 15.71
CA ILE A 43 0.14 4.47 15.89
C ILE A 43 -1.34 4.33 15.53
N GLY A 44 -1.66 3.56 14.49
CA GLY A 44 -3.05 3.41 14.04
C GLY A 44 -3.94 2.61 15.00
N ALA A 45 -3.38 1.70 15.80
CA ALA A 45 -4.14 0.96 16.79
C ALA A 45 -4.70 1.90 17.87
N ILE A 46 -3.87 2.84 18.34
CA ILE A 46 -4.26 3.90 19.28
C ILE A 46 -5.31 4.82 18.65
N ALA A 47 -5.08 5.25 17.40
CA ALA A 47 -6.00 6.13 16.66
C ALA A 47 -7.40 5.50 16.48
N ALA A 48 -7.47 4.20 16.23
CA ALA A 48 -8.73 3.45 16.15
C ALA A 48 -9.39 3.21 17.52
N GLY A 49 -8.67 3.41 18.62
CA GLY A 49 -9.18 3.24 19.99
C GLY A 49 -9.06 1.82 20.53
N ASN A 50 -8.16 1.02 19.98
CA ASN A 50 -7.89 -0.34 20.44
C ASN A 50 -6.94 -0.35 21.65
N SER A 51 -7.06 -1.38 22.48
CA SER A 51 -5.98 -1.81 23.38
C SER A 51 -5.02 -2.73 22.59
N PHE A 52 -3.75 -2.83 22.98
CA PHE A 52 -2.83 -3.69 22.24
C PHE A 52 -1.76 -4.37 23.09
N ALA A 53 -1.35 -5.54 22.61
CA ALA A 53 -0.08 -6.16 22.96
C ALA A 53 0.92 -5.91 21.83
N LEU A 54 2.05 -5.29 22.12
CA LEU A 54 3.14 -5.06 21.17
C LEU A 54 4.23 -6.11 21.41
N LEU A 55 4.45 -6.99 20.43
CA LEU A 55 5.57 -7.93 20.46
C LEU A 55 6.80 -7.27 19.85
N VAL A 56 7.88 -7.16 20.63
CA VAL A 56 9.17 -6.65 20.16
C VAL A 56 10.18 -7.79 20.15
N PHE A 57 10.68 -8.12 18.96
CA PHE A 57 11.76 -9.09 18.81
C PHE A 57 13.08 -8.51 19.34
N VAL A 58 13.75 -9.26 20.20
CA VAL A 58 15.01 -8.86 20.87
C VAL A 58 16.12 -8.53 19.86
N LEU A 59 16.06 -9.09 18.66
CA LEU A 59 17.02 -8.83 17.56
C LEU A 59 16.95 -7.39 17.01
N PHE A 60 15.84 -6.67 17.22
CA PHE A 60 15.58 -5.35 16.65
C PHE A 60 15.49 -4.24 17.71
N ILE A 61 16.09 -4.45 18.88
CA ILE A 61 16.13 -3.43 19.95
C ILE A 61 17.03 -2.28 19.48
N ASN A 62 16.44 -1.40 18.67
CA ASN A 62 17.00 -0.11 18.34
C ASN A 62 16.76 0.82 19.52
N ARG A 63 17.73 1.68 19.84
CA ARG A 63 17.67 2.65 20.96
C ARG A 63 16.34 3.44 21.00
N LEU A 64 15.73 3.70 19.85
CA LEU A 64 14.49 4.48 19.74
C LEU A 64 13.25 3.81 20.36
N TYR A 65 13.07 2.50 20.18
CA TYR A 65 11.95 1.76 20.79
C TYR A 65 12.07 1.78 22.32
N VAL A 66 13.29 1.61 22.83
CA VAL A 66 13.60 1.60 24.26
C VAL A 66 13.48 2.98 24.89
N CYS A 67 13.95 4.03 24.22
CA CYS A 67 14.07 5.35 24.84
C CYS A 67 12.82 6.23 24.74
N ILE A 68 11.90 6.00 23.80
CA ILE A 68 10.78 6.93 23.53
C ILE A 68 9.42 6.22 23.58
N ILE A 69 9.26 5.13 22.83
CA ILE A 69 7.97 4.44 22.72
C ILE A 69 7.64 3.71 24.02
N ILE A 70 8.58 2.91 24.54
CA ILE A 70 8.36 2.14 25.76
C ILE A 70 7.98 3.04 26.96
N PRO A 71 8.67 4.15 27.28
CA PRO A 71 8.28 5.03 28.38
C PRO A 71 6.87 5.64 28.25
N PHE A 72 6.45 6.01 27.03
CA PHE A 72 5.10 6.53 26.79
C PHE A 72 4.02 5.46 26.98
N LEU A 73 4.27 4.22 26.54
CA LEU A 73 3.35 3.10 26.75
C LEU A 73 3.25 2.70 28.23
N PHE A 74 4.32 2.89 28.99
CA PHE A 74 4.33 2.67 30.44
C PHE A 74 3.38 3.60 31.21
N LEU A 75 2.88 4.69 30.62
CA LEU A 75 1.85 5.56 31.22
C LEU A 75 0.44 4.94 31.17
N PHE A 76 0.20 3.97 30.30
CA PHE A 76 -1.10 3.32 30.09
C PHE A 76 -0.98 1.79 30.05
N LYS A 77 -0.25 1.21 31.01
CA LYS A 77 0.07 -0.24 31.03
C LYS A 77 -1.14 -1.17 30.94
N GLU A 78 -2.28 -0.74 31.49
CA GLU A 78 -3.52 -1.52 31.44
C GLU A 78 -4.10 -1.62 30.03
N LEU A 79 -3.80 -0.67 29.15
CA LEU A 79 -4.28 -0.63 27.77
C LEU A 79 -3.21 -1.07 26.77
N TYR A 80 -1.94 -0.79 27.06
CA TYR A 80 -0.81 -0.97 26.15
C TYR A 80 0.30 -1.79 26.83
N THR A 81 0.38 -3.07 26.49
CA THR A 81 1.39 -3.98 27.04
C THR A 81 2.48 -4.27 26.01
N VAL A 82 3.74 -4.26 26.44
CA VAL A 82 4.87 -4.69 25.62
C VAL A 82 5.30 -6.08 26.07
N VAL A 83 5.32 -7.02 25.13
CA VAL A 83 5.84 -8.38 25.33
C VAL A 83 7.15 -8.50 24.57
N THR A 84 8.19 -8.95 25.24
CA THR A 84 9.49 -9.23 24.61
C THR A 84 9.73 -10.73 24.59
N GLY A 85 10.16 -11.27 23.46
CA GLY A 85 10.44 -12.70 23.35
C GLY A 85 10.89 -13.14 21.97
N GLY A 86 11.23 -14.41 21.85
CA GLY A 86 11.55 -15.09 20.62
C GLY A 86 10.38 -15.96 20.14
N VAL A 87 10.71 -17.10 19.51
CA VAL A 87 9.72 -17.99 18.89
C VAL A 87 8.77 -18.60 19.93
N ALA A 88 9.28 -19.05 21.07
CA ALA A 88 8.47 -19.74 22.08
C ALA A 88 7.42 -18.81 22.71
N GLU A 89 7.81 -17.59 23.07
CA GLU A 89 6.92 -16.58 23.61
C GLU A 89 5.90 -16.12 22.57
N THR A 90 6.32 -15.99 21.30
CA THR A 90 5.39 -15.66 20.20
C THR A 90 4.33 -16.74 20.03
N GLN A 91 4.71 -18.01 20.10
CA GLN A 91 3.77 -19.13 19.99
C GLN A 91 2.77 -19.16 21.15
N GLU A 92 3.21 -18.87 22.38
CA GLU A 92 2.32 -18.78 23.53
C GLU A 92 1.36 -17.58 23.39
N LEU A 93 1.87 -16.44 22.95
CA LEU A 93 1.06 -15.24 22.72
C LEU A 93 -0.02 -15.50 21.67
N LEU A 94 0.32 -16.16 20.56
CA LEU A 94 -0.63 -16.52 19.50
C LEU A 94 -1.71 -17.54 19.92
N ARG A 95 -1.60 -18.19 21.09
CA ARG A 95 -2.69 -19.02 21.65
C ARG A 95 -3.81 -18.16 22.25
N GLN A 96 -3.49 -16.95 22.67
CA GLN A 96 -4.43 -16.01 23.27
C GLN A 96 -5.40 -15.46 22.21
N ARG A 97 -6.56 -14.99 22.65
CA ARG A 97 -7.56 -14.41 21.77
C ARG A 97 -7.26 -12.92 21.54
N PHE A 98 -7.18 -12.55 20.27
CA PHE A 98 -7.10 -11.16 19.82
C PHE A 98 -8.24 -10.85 18.85
N ASP A 99 -8.64 -9.59 18.78
CA ASP A 99 -9.66 -9.11 17.85
C ASP A 99 -9.06 -8.73 16.48
N HIS A 100 -7.74 -8.59 16.40
CA HIS A 100 -6.95 -8.48 15.16
C HIS A 100 -5.50 -8.86 15.42
N ILE A 101 -4.81 -9.44 14.42
CA ILE A 101 -3.35 -9.66 14.47
C ILE A 101 -2.69 -8.95 13.29
N PHE A 102 -1.80 -8.00 13.59
CA PHE A 102 -0.96 -7.32 12.60
C PHE A 102 0.45 -7.90 12.64
N TYR A 103 0.97 -8.36 11.51
CA TYR A 103 2.29 -8.93 11.40
C TYR A 103 3.07 -8.41 10.21
N THR A 104 4.31 -7.96 10.45
CA THR A 104 5.30 -7.69 9.40
C THR A 104 6.45 -8.70 9.48
N GLY A 105 6.78 -9.36 8.37
CA GLY A 105 7.93 -10.26 8.31
C GLY A 105 7.93 -11.16 7.08
N ASN A 106 8.30 -12.43 7.22
CA ASN A 106 8.36 -13.37 6.09
C ASN A 106 7.09 -14.22 5.94
N SER A 107 6.87 -14.74 4.73
CA SER A 107 5.66 -15.50 4.36
C SER A 107 5.51 -16.83 5.10
N MET A 108 6.61 -17.51 5.44
CA MET A 108 6.56 -18.75 6.22
C MET A 108 5.92 -18.51 7.60
N VAL A 109 6.37 -17.49 8.32
CA VAL A 109 5.79 -17.13 9.62
C VAL A 109 4.40 -16.49 9.47
N GLY A 110 4.14 -15.77 8.37
CA GLY A 110 2.80 -15.25 8.06
C GLY A 110 1.74 -16.36 8.01
N LYS A 111 2.07 -17.52 7.42
CA LYS A 111 1.21 -18.70 7.39
C LYS A 111 0.94 -19.26 8.79
N ILE A 112 1.96 -19.36 9.64
CA ILE A 112 1.84 -19.81 11.04
C ILE A 112 0.91 -18.88 11.83
N ILE A 113 1.04 -17.57 11.63
CA ILE A 113 0.19 -16.56 12.29
C ILE A 113 -1.25 -16.69 11.84
N MET A 114 -1.49 -16.84 10.54
CA MET A 114 -2.84 -17.04 10.00
C MET A 114 -3.49 -18.34 10.51
N GLU A 115 -2.72 -19.42 10.65
CA GLU A 115 -3.17 -20.68 11.24
C GLU A 115 -3.58 -20.51 12.71
N ALA A 116 -2.78 -19.78 13.49
CA ALA A 116 -3.12 -19.49 14.88
C ALA A 116 -4.38 -18.60 14.98
N ALA A 117 -4.48 -17.58 14.13
CA ALA A 117 -5.62 -16.67 14.06
C ALA A 117 -6.93 -17.39 13.74
N ALA A 118 -6.89 -18.42 12.89
CA ALA A 118 -8.05 -19.21 12.50
C ALA A 118 -8.76 -19.88 13.70
N LYS A 119 -8.05 -20.20 14.79
CA LYS A 119 -8.63 -20.81 15.99
C LYS A 119 -9.65 -19.92 16.70
N HIS A 120 -9.51 -18.60 16.54
CA HIS A 120 -10.37 -17.59 17.15
C HIS A 120 -11.20 -16.80 16.13
N LEU A 121 -11.11 -17.17 14.84
CA LEU A 121 -11.64 -16.40 13.71
C LEU A 121 -11.14 -14.94 13.72
N THR A 122 -9.89 -14.75 14.16
CA THR A 122 -9.27 -13.43 14.26
C THR A 122 -8.85 -12.95 12.87
N PRO A 123 -9.28 -11.76 12.42
CA PRO A 123 -8.77 -11.16 11.18
C PRO A 123 -7.27 -10.83 11.30
N VAL A 124 -6.57 -10.88 10.17
CA VAL A 124 -5.13 -10.62 10.11
C VAL A 124 -4.78 -9.55 9.09
N THR A 125 -3.73 -8.79 9.38
CA THR A 125 -3.00 -8.00 8.39
C THR A 125 -1.58 -8.55 8.31
N LEU A 126 -1.19 -9.03 7.13
CA LEU A 126 0.10 -9.67 6.90
C LEU A 126 0.88 -8.83 5.89
N GLU A 127 1.91 -8.15 6.36
CA GLU A 127 2.87 -7.39 5.56
C GLU A 127 4.12 -8.26 5.34
N LEU A 128 4.19 -8.94 4.20
CA LEU A 128 5.21 -9.95 3.94
C LEU A 128 6.26 -9.45 2.95
N GLY A 129 7.24 -10.31 2.65
CA GLY A 129 8.30 -10.06 1.68
C GLY A 129 7.98 -10.59 0.29
N GLY A 130 8.97 -10.54 -0.58
CA GLY A 130 8.92 -11.04 -1.95
C GLY A 130 10.07 -10.45 -2.77
N LYS A 131 10.21 -10.89 -4.03
CA LYS A 131 11.19 -10.29 -4.93
C LYS A 131 10.53 -9.16 -5.70
N SER A 132 10.85 -7.91 -5.37
CA SER A 132 10.31 -6.76 -6.09
C SER A 132 11.07 -6.49 -7.40
N PRO A 133 10.49 -6.78 -8.59
CA PRO A 133 11.10 -6.49 -9.88
C PRO A 133 11.34 -5.00 -10.12
N CYS A 134 12.42 -4.70 -10.83
CA CYS A 134 12.69 -3.39 -11.39
C CYS A 134 12.95 -3.46 -12.90
N TYR A 135 12.00 -3.03 -13.72
CA TYR A 135 12.17 -2.95 -15.16
C TYR A 135 12.76 -1.60 -15.60
N ILE A 136 13.81 -1.63 -16.41
CA ILE A 136 14.43 -0.44 -17.02
C ILE A 136 14.22 -0.50 -18.53
N ASP A 137 13.40 0.42 -19.05
CA ASP A 137 13.22 0.61 -20.50
C ASP A 137 14.47 1.27 -21.11
N LYS A 138 14.86 0.84 -22.31
CA LYS A 138 15.99 1.47 -23.03
C LYS A 138 15.74 2.91 -23.40
N ASN A 139 14.47 3.32 -23.50
CA ASN A 139 14.06 4.67 -23.83
C ASN A 139 13.83 5.55 -22.58
N CYS A 140 14.59 5.34 -21.51
CA CYS A 140 14.57 6.19 -20.31
C CYS A 140 15.90 6.91 -20.07
N ASP A 141 15.91 7.89 -19.17
CA ASP A 141 17.15 8.41 -18.59
C ASP A 141 17.76 7.38 -17.63
N ILE A 142 18.63 6.52 -18.19
CA ILE A 142 19.30 5.44 -17.45
C ILE A 142 20.15 5.99 -16.30
N THR A 143 20.73 7.18 -16.43
CA THR A 143 21.56 7.78 -15.37
C THR A 143 20.69 8.12 -14.15
N ILE A 144 19.54 8.74 -14.36
CA ILE A 144 18.59 9.04 -13.27
C ILE A 144 18.00 7.75 -12.69
N ALA A 145 17.57 6.81 -13.55
CA ALA A 145 16.99 5.55 -13.13
C ALA A 145 17.96 4.76 -12.23
N CYS A 146 19.21 4.58 -12.68
CA CYS A 146 20.22 3.83 -11.93
C CYS A 146 20.59 4.50 -10.60
N ARG A 147 20.63 5.83 -10.55
CA ARG A 147 20.85 6.58 -9.30
C ARG A 147 19.76 6.29 -8.27
N ARG A 148 18.49 6.34 -8.68
CA ARG A 148 17.32 6.06 -7.81
C ARG A 148 17.29 4.61 -7.37
N ILE A 149 17.56 3.68 -8.28
CA ILE A 149 17.64 2.25 -7.98
C ILE A 149 18.78 1.96 -6.99
N ALA A 150 19.97 2.55 -7.18
CA ALA A 150 21.10 2.38 -6.26
C ALA A 150 20.77 2.89 -4.85
N TRP A 151 20.12 4.05 -4.73
CA TRP A 151 19.66 4.56 -3.44
C TRP A 151 18.67 3.59 -2.79
N GLY A 152 17.65 3.16 -3.55
CA GLY A 152 16.64 2.24 -3.06
C GLY A 152 17.18 0.87 -2.66
N LYS A 153 18.13 0.33 -3.43
CA LYS A 153 18.74 -0.98 -3.20
C LYS A 153 19.66 -1.00 -1.99
N TYR A 154 20.52 0.01 -1.85
CA TYR A 154 21.62 -0.05 -0.89
C TYR A 154 21.30 0.64 0.44
N THR A 155 20.21 1.40 0.52
CA THR A 155 19.66 1.87 1.79
C THR A 155 19.42 0.69 2.73
N ASN A 156 19.83 0.82 3.99
CA ASN A 156 19.79 -0.25 5.00
C ASN A 156 20.50 -1.56 4.55
N CYS A 157 21.52 -1.45 3.68
CA CYS A 157 22.22 -2.61 3.11
C CYS A 157 21.26 -3.56 2.35
N GLY A 158 20.19 -3.03 1.75
CA GLY A 158 19.18 -3.82 1.01
C GLY A 158 18.27 -4.69 1.87
N GLN A 159 18.32 -4.55 3.19
CA GLN A 159 17.44 -5.23 4.15
C GLN A 159 16.12 -4.47 4.29
N THR A 160 15.39 -4.34 3.18
CA THR A 160 14.16 -3.56 3.07
C THR A 160 13.19 -4.33 2.18
N CYS A 161 11.99 -4.65 2.67
CA CYS A 161 11.01 -5.48 1.94
C CYS A 161 10.62 -4.87 0.58
N ILE A 162 10.68 -3.54 0.50
CA ILE A 162 10.29 -2.77 -0.68
C ILE A 162 11.48 -2.37 -1.57
N ALA A 163 12.69 -2.88 -1.28
CA ALA A 163 13.86 -2.60 -2.12
C ALA A 163 13.71 -3.26 -3.50
N PRO A 164 14.29 -2.66 -4.57
CA PRO A 164 14.48 -3.37 -5.83
C PRO A 164 15.26 -4.65 -5.58
N ASP A 165 14.67 -5.81 -5.82
CA ASP A 165 15.33 -7.08 -5.54
C ASP A 165 16.24 -7.47 -6.72
N TYR A 166 15.74 -7.32 -7.94
CA TYR A 166 16.46 -7.59 -9.20
C TYR A 166 16.05 -6.61 -10.32
N ILE A 167 16.90 -6.48 -11.34
CA ILE A 167 16.65 -5.67 -12.54
C ILE A 167 16.28 -6.57 -13.72
N LEU A 168 15.31 -6.12 -14.51
CA LEU A 168 15.00 -6.59 -15.85
C LEU A 168 15.33 -5.48 -16.85
N CYS A 169 16.18 -5.76 -17.84
CA CYS A 169 16.52 -4.78 -18.88
C CYS A 169 16.88 -5.47 -20.20
N GLU A 170 16.93 -4.73 -21.30
CA GLU A 170 17.46 -5.27 -22.56
C GLU A 170 18.98 -5.50 -22.46
N THR A 171 19.50 -6.53 -23.16
CA THR A 171 20.95 -6.82 -23.22
C THR A 171 21.75 -5.61 -23.68
N SER A 172 21.20 -4.81 -24.60
CA SER A 172 21.83 -3.62 -25.17
C SER A 172 22.13 -2.52 -24.16
N ILE A 173 21.49 -2.52 -22.99
CA ILE A 173 21.67 -1.49 -21.95
C ILE A 173 22.31 -2.02 -20.66
N GLN A 174 22.57 -3.33 -20.54
CA GLN A 174 23.08 -3.95 -19.31
C GLN A 174 24.40 -3.31 -18.82
N ASP A 175 25.40 -3.18 -19.70
CA ASP A 175 26.70 -2.60 -19.32
C ASP A 175 26.57 -1.13 -18.89
N ARG A 176 25.67 -0.36 -19.53
CA ARG A 176 25.38 1.03 -19.15
C ARG A 176 24.71 1.10 -17.79
N VAL A 177 23.75 0.21 -17.50
CA VAL A 177 23.09 0.11 -16.20
C VAL A 177 24.13 -0.18 -15.10
N ILE A 178 25.02 -1.15 -15.32
CA ILE A 178 26.09 -1.50 -14.37
C ILE A 178 27.00 -0.29 -14.10
N ALA A 179 27.43 0.41 -15.17
CA ALA A 179 28.31 1.57 -15.04
C ALA A 179 27.67 2.73 -14.26
N GLU A 180 26.39 3.03 -14.53
CA GLU A 180 25.68 4.11 -13.82
C GLU A 180 25.36 3.75 -12.36
N ILE A 181 25.04 2.47 -12.07
CA ILE A 181 24.90 2.01 -10.67
C ILE A 181 26.23 2.13 -9.93
N LYS A 182 27.35 1.74 -10.56
CA LYS A 182 28.68 1.88 -9.97
C LYS A 182 29.01 3.32 -9.63
N LYS A 183 28.73 4.25 -10.56
CA LYS A 183 28.92 5.68 -10.36
C LYS A 183 28.07 6.21 -9.19
N ALA A 184 26.80 5.82 -9.11
CA ALA A 184 25.92 6.23 -8.01
C ALA A 184 26.39 5.69 -6.65
N VAL A 185 26.85 4.45 -6.58
CA VAL A 185 27.40 3.87 -5.35
C VAL A 185 28.66 4.58 -4.89
N GLN A 186 29.58 4.90 -5.80
CA GLN A 186 30.79 5.67 -5.47
C GLN A 186 30.44 7.05 -4.94
N GLU A 187 29.42 7.69 -5.50
CA GLU A 187 28.94 8.99 -5.00
C GLU A 187 28.34 8.88 -3.59
N PHE A 188 27.52 7.85 -3.33
CA PHE A 188 26.83 7.70 -2.05
C PHE A 188 27.74 7.21 -0.92
N TYR A 189 28.67 6.30 -1.22
CA TYR A 189 29.40 5.55 -0.21
C TYR A 189 30.92 5.67 -0.36
N THR A 190 31.40 6.60 -1.18
CA THR A 190 32.82 6.82 -1.51
C THR A 190 33.46 5.61 -2.20
N ASP A 191 34.79 5.60 -2.33
CA ASP A 191 35.54 4.46 -2.86
C ASP A 191 35.59 3.26 -1.89
N ASN A 192 35.34 3.47 -0.61
CA ASN A 192 35.30 2.40 0.40
C ASN A 192 33.98 2.39 1.20
N PRO A 193 32.95 1.69 0.70
CA PRO A 193 31.66 1.56 1.39
C PRO A 193 31.78 0.90 2.77
N GLN A 194 32.82 0.10 3.04
CA GLN A 194 33.00 -0.52 4.35
C GLN A 194 33.20 0.51 5.45
N THR A 195 33.97 1.56 5.19
CA THR A 195 34.26 2.62 6.16
C THR A 195 33.23 3.76 6.14
N CYS A 196 32.28 3.73 5.21
CA CYS A 196 31.27 4.78 5.08
C CYS A 196 30.23 4.68 6.23
N PRO A 197 30.00 5.77 6.99
CA PRO A 197 29.04 5.75 8.11
C PRO A 197 27.59 5.57 7.66
N ASP A 198 27.26 5.91 6.40
CA ASP A 198 25.92 5.80 5.84
C ASP A 198 25.62 4.39 5.29
N TYR A 199 26.61 3.48 5.30
CA TYR A 199 26.46 2.12 4.80
C TYR A 199 26.26 1.10 5.92
N GLY A 200 25.16 0.35 5.84
CA GLY A 200 24.75 -0.59 6.87
C GLY A 200 25.61 -1.86 6.96
N ARG A 201 25.20 -2.76 7.88
CA ARG A 201 25.72 -4.12 8.02
C ARG A 201 24.59 -5.13 8.00
N ILE A 202 24.90 -6.37 7.63
CA ILE A 202 23.94 -7.45 7.72
C ILE A 202 23.62 -7.71 9.19
N ILE A 203 22.33 -7.87 9.48
CA ILE A 203 21.80 -7.85 10.84
C ILE A 203 22.43 -8.91 11.77
N ASN A 204 22.77 -10.09 11.23
CA ASN A 204 23.41 -11.16 11.98
C ASN A 204 24.16 -12.16 11.08
N GLN A 205 24.90 -13.07 11.71
CA GLN A 205 25.73 -14.07 11.02
C GLN A 205 24.93 -15.02 10.12
N ARG A 206 23.71 -15.37 10.53
CA ARG A 206 22.84 -16.27 9.76
C ARG A 206 22.46 -15.63 8.43
N HIS A 207 22.02 -14.37 8.43
CA HIS A 207 21.65 -13.66 7.20
C HIS A 207 22.88 -13.38 6.33
N TYR A 208 24.03 -13.08 6.94
CA TYR A 208 25.29 -12.91 6.20
C TYR A 208 25.63 -14.18 5.40
N LYS A 209 25.69 -15.33 6.07
CA LYS A 209 26.01 -16.62 5.42
C LYS A 209 24.99 -17.02 4.36
N ARG A 210 23.70 -16.75 4.59
CA ARG A 210 22.64 -16.97 3.61
C ARG A 210 22.89 -16.16 2.34
N ILE A 211 23.12 -14.85 2.46
CA ILE A 211 23.34 -13.98 1.30
C ILE A 211 24.61 -14.39 0.54
N MET A 212 25.68 -14.74 1.25
CA MET A 212 26.90 -15.26 0.62
C MET A 212 26.64 -16.53 -0.19
N ALA A 213 25.84 -17.46 0.33
CA ALA A 213 25.48 -18.68 -0.40
C ALA A 213 24.60 -18.44 -1.64
N LEU A 214 23.94 -17.27 -1.73
CA LEU A 214 23.21 -16.87 -2.94
C LEU A 214 24.14 -16.43 -4.08
N LEU A 215 25.37 -16.02 -3.75
CA LEU A 215 26.36 -15.55 -4.72
C LEU A 215 27.09 -16.68 -5.45
N ASP A 216 26.93 -17.92 -5.01
CA ASP A 216 27.50 -19.10 -5.67
C ASP A 216 27.15 -19.10 -7.16
N ASP A 217 28.13 -19.42 -8.01
CA ASP A 217 28.00 -19.53 -9.48
C ASP A 217 27.52 -18.24 -10.18
N SER A 218 27.65 -17.07 -9.53
CA SER A 218 27.26 -15.77 -10.08
C SER A 218 28.44 -14.99 -10.64
N THR A 219 28.21 -14.27 -11.74
CA THR A 219 29.21 -13.35 -12.31
C THR A 219 29.09 -11.97 -11.68
N VAL A 220 30.04 -11.63 -10.81
CA VAL A 220 30.11 -10.31 -10.16
C VAL A 220 30.61 -9.27 -11.16
N ALA A 221 29.77 -8.28 -11.48
CA ALA A 221 30.13 -7.16 -12.35
C ALA A 221 30.66 -5.94 -11.57
N MET A 222 30.27 -5.83 -10.30
CA MET A 222 30.65 -4.77 -9.38
C MET A 222 30.54 -5.29 -7.95
N GLY A 223 31.47 -4.89 -7.07
CA GLY A 223 31.42 -5.24 -5.64
C GLY A 223 31.98 -6.62 -5.36
N GLY A 224 31.30 -7.38 -4.49
CA GLY A 224 31.69 -8.73 -4.07
C GLY A 224 32.64 -8.79 -2.88
N GLN A 225 33.25 -7.67 -2.47
CA GLN A 225 34.04 -7.61 -1.23
C GLN A 225 33.14 -7.87 -0.03
N ASN A 226 33.68 -8.60 0.95
CA ASN A 226 32.96 -9.00 2.14
C ASN A 226 33.93 -9.15 3.32
N GLU A 227 33.41 -8.99 4.53
CA GLU A 227 34.13 -9.24 5.77
C GLU A 227 33.17 -9.88 6.78
N GLU A 228 33.41 -11.15 7.10
CA GLU A 228 32.52 -11.95 7.95
C GLU A 228 32.47 -11.41 9.38
N ALA A 229 33.61 -10.98 9.93
CA ALA A 229 33.69 -10.49 11.30
C ALA A 229 32.84 -9.23 11.51
N ASP A 230 32.77 -8.38 10.48
CA ASP A 230 32.00 -7.14 10.45
C ASP A 230 30.58 -7.33 9.88
N ARG A 231 30.24 -8.53 9.38
CA ARG A 231 29.01 -8.81 8.61
C ARG A 231 28.83 -7.80 7.47
N TYR A 232 29.94 -7.40 6.86
CA TYR A 232 29.99 -6.45 5.78
C TYR A 232 29.89 -7.17 4.44
N LEU A 233 29.01 -6.68 3.57
CA LEU A 233 28.93 -7.07 2.17
C LEU A 233 28.92 -5.78 1.36
N ALA A 234 29.80 -5.65 0.36
CA ALA A 234 29.83 -4.48 -0.50
C ALA A 234 28.57 -4.38 -1.37
N PRO A 235 28.17 -3.17 -1.82
CA PRO A 235 27.19 -3.00 -2.90
C PRO A 235 27.60 -3.83 -4.11
N THR A 236 26.82 -4.86 -4.43
CA THR A 236 27.19 -5.88 -5.40
C THR A 236 26.17 -5.95 -6.53
N VAL A 237 26.64 -5.93 -7.78
CA VAL A 237 25.81 -6.13 -8.98
C VAL A 237 26.25 -7.40 -9.68
N LEU A 238 25.28 -8.27 -10.01
CA LEU A 238 25.52 -9.50 -10.76
C LEU A 238 25.02 -9.31 -12.19
N ARG A 239 25.84 -9.71 -13.16
CA ARG A 239 25.48 -9.67 -14.59
C ARG A 239 25.06 -11.04 -15.09
N ASP A 240 24.28 -11.04 -16.17
CA ASP A 240 23.90 -12.24 -16.93
C ASP A 240 23.30 -13.35 -16.06
N VAL A 241 22.50 -12.94 -15.07
CA VAL A 241 21.91 -13.87 -14.11
C VAL A 241 20.82 -14.68 -14.78
N LYS A 242 20.88 -16.00 -14.61
CA LYS A 242 19.85 -16.91 -15.09
C LYS A 242 18.67 -16.95 -14.12
N PRO A 243 17.42 -17.10 -14.60
CA PRO A 243 16.24 -17.20 -13.75
C PRO A 243 16.31 -18.31 -12.69
N GLU A 244 17.03 -19.39 -12.98
CA GLU A 244 17.17 -20.58 -12.13
C GLU A 244 18.29 -20.45 -11.08
N ALA A 245 19.08 -19.36 -11.13
CA ALA A 245 20.16 -19.14 -10.18
C ALA A 245 19.62 -19.02 -8.74
N LYS A 246 20.42 -19.44 -7.74
CA LYS A 246 20.05 -19.40 -6.31
C LYS A 246 19.58 -18.01 -5.88
N VAL A 247 20.30 -16.95 -6.30
CA VAL A 247 19.96 -15.55 -6.03
C VAL A 247 18.57 -15.13 -6.53
N MET A 248 17.99 -15.89 -7.47
CA MET A 248 16.65 -15.66 -8.01
C MET A 248 15.56 -16.53 -7.37
N GLN A 249 15.91 -17.53 -6.55
CA GLN A 249 14.93 -18.46 -5.95
C GLN A 249 14.33 -17.97 -4.62
N GLU A 250 14.99 -17.02 -3.95
CA GLU A 250 14.49 -16.43 -2.69
C GLU A 250 14.69 -14.91 -2.66
N GLU A 251 14.01 -14.24 -1.72
CA GLU A 251 14.22 -12.81 -1.45
C GLU A 251 15.65 -12.55 -0.96
N ILE A 252 16.34 -11.61 -1.60
CA ILE A 252 17.76 -11.38 -1.33
C ILE A 252 17.93 -10.74 0.04
N PHE A 253 17.15 -9.69 0.34
CA PHE A 253 17.18 -8.95 1.60
C PHE A 253 18.62 -8.57 2.03
N GLY A 254 19.38 -8.01 1.07
CA GLY A 254 20.80 -7.75 1.16
C GLY A 254 21.31 -6.92 -0.03
N PRO A 255 22.58 -6.49 -0.02
CA PRO A 255 23.11 -5.52 -0.97
C PRO A 255 23.58 -6.17 -2.29
N VAL A 256 22.84 -7.16 -2.78
CA VAL A 256 23.14 -7.88 -4.03
C VAL A 256 22.02 -7.60 -5.03
N LEU A 257 22.36 -7.09 -6.21
CA LEU A 257 21.42 -6.68 -7.25
C LEU A 257 21.68 -7.47 -8.54
N PRO A 258 20.92 -8.56 -8.79
CA PRO A 258 21.00 -9.32 -10.02
C PRO A 258 20.40 -8.55 -11.19
N ILE A 259 21.01 -8.69 -12.38
CA ILE A 259 20.45 -8.22 -13.64
C ILE A 259 20.13 -9.43 -14.53
N ILE A 260 18.85 -9.54 -14.90
CA ILE A 260 18.36 -10.49 -15.90
C ILE A 260 18.06 -9.72 -17.17
N THR A 261 18.60 -10.18 -18.30
CA THR A 261 18.30 -9.58 -19.59
C THR A 261 17.04 -10.17 -20.20
N VAL A 262 16.21 -9.31 -20.77
CA VAL A 262 14.98 -9.68 -21.50
C VAL A 262 14.98 -9.03 -22.88
N SER A 263 14.27 -9.60 -23.84
CA SER A 263 14.14 -9.08 -25.21
C SER A 263 13.28 -7.82 -25.31
N GLY A 264 12.51 -7.49 -24.27
CA GLY A 264 11.68 -6.30 -24.23
C GLY A 264 10.58 -6.40 -23.17
N LEU A 265 9.59 -5.52 -23.32
CA LEU A 265 8.50 -5.34 -22.36
C LEU A 265 7.68 -6.63 -22.12
N ASP A 266 7.24 -7.27 -23.20
CA ASP A 266 6.36 -8.45 -23.13
C ASP A 266 7.03 -9.62 -22.40
N GLU A 267 8.33 -9.81 -22.59
CA GLU A 267 9.09 -10.83 -21.87
C GLU A 267 9.26 -10.45 -20.39
N ALA A 268 9.48 -9.16 -20.08
CA ALA A 268 9.50 -8.68 -18.70
C ALA A 268 8.17 -8.96 -17.98
N ILE A 269 7.03 -8.65 -18.62
CA ILE A 269 5.68 -8.95 -18.07
C ILE A 269 5.53 -10.44 -17.82
N LYS A 270 5.85 -11.28 -18.81
CA LYS A 270 5.76 -12.74 -18.69
C LYS A 270 6.67 -13.28 -17.58
N PHE A 271 7.84 -12.67 -17.40
CA PHE A 271 8.77 -13.03 -16.33
C PHE A 271 8.17 -12.67 -14.96
N ILE A 272 7.73 -11.42 -14.80
CA ILE A 272 7.13 -10.89 -13.57
C ILE A 272 5.92 -11.75 -13.15
N ASN A 273 5.03 -12.08 -14.09
CA ASN A 273 3.81 -12.84 -13.82
C ASN A 273 4.04 -14.32 -13.45
N LYS A 274 5.24 -14.87 -13.67
CA LYS A 274 5.60 -16.20 -13.16
C LYS A 274 5.98 -16.17 -11.67
N GLY A 275 6.41 -15.02 -11.17
CA GLY A 275 6.78 -14.81 -9.79
C GLY A 275 5.65 -14.24 -8.95
N GLU A 276 5.85 -14.22 -7.64
CA GLU A 276 4.98 -13.53 -6.70
C GLU A 276 5.68 -12.23 -6.27
N ASN A 277 5.16 -11.09 -6.69
CA ASN A 277 5.83 -9.80 -6.55
C ASN A 277 5.15 -8.95 -5.47
N LEU A 278 5.96 -8.39 -4.57
CA LEU A 278 5.46 -7.47 -3.55
C LEU A 278 5.29 -6.05 -4.14
N TRP A 279 6.30 -5.52 -4.85
CA TRP A 279 6.23 -4.22 -5.52
C TRP A 279 6.83 -4.28 -6.92
N LEU A 280 6.33 -3.46 -7.83
CA LEU A 280 6.87 -3.32 -9.17
C LEU A 280 7.45 -1.91 -9.37
N PHE A 281 8.72 -1.86 -9.79
CA PHE A 281 9.38 -0.64 -10.21
C PHE A 281 9.53 -0.63 -11.73
N THR A 282 9.14 0.45 -12.41
CA THR A 282 9.30 0.60 -13.86
C THR A 282 9.91 1.94 -14.19
N SER A 283 10.93 2.01 -15.04
CA SER A 283 11.52 3.28 -15.50
C SER A 283 11.32 3.44 -17.01
N SER A 284 10.56 4.45 -17.43
CA SER A 284 10.29 4.79 -18.84
C SER A 284 9.79 6.23 -19.01
N HIS A 285 10.05 6.84 -20.18
CA HIS A 285 9.43 8.10 -20.59
C HIS A 285 8.00 7.92 -21.14
N GLN A 286 7.57 6.69 -21.46
CA GLN A 286 6.28 6.44 -22.10
C GLN A 286 5.13 6.31 -21.10
N MET A 287 4.44 7.42 -20.85
CA MET A 287 3.26 7.51 -19.97
C MET A 287 1.90 7.40 -20.70
N THR A 288 1.88 7.04 -21.99
CA THR A 288 0.63 6.93 -22.74
C THR A 288 -0.14 5.66 -22.36
N ARG A 289 -1.43 5.59 -22.72
CA ARG A 289 -2.28 4.40 -22.49
C ARG A 289 -1.71 3.10 -23.08
N PHE A 290 -0.89 3.22 -24.12
CA PHE A 290 -0.20 2.10 -24.79
C PHE A 290 1.31 2.14 -24.53
N GLY A 291 1.74 2.86 -23.49
CA GLY A 291 3.14 3.02 -23.11
C GLY A 291 3.57 1.97 -22.09
N VAL A 292 4.89 1.80 -21.98
CA VAL A 292 5.55 0.85 -21.07
C VAL A 292 4.96 0.85 -19.66
N ILE A 293 4.73 2.03 -19.07
CA ILE A 293 4.22 2.14 -17.70
C ILE A 293 2.79 1.61 -17.60
N GLN A 294 1.91 1.98 -18.54
CA GLN A 294 0.51 1.57 -18.47
C GLN A 294 0.36 0.06 -18.67
N ASN A 295 1.10 -0.52 -19.62
CA ASN A 295 1.08 -1.97 -19.83
C ASN A 295 1.59 -2.71 -18.58
N MET A 296 2.62 -2.20 -17.88
CA MET A 296 3.04 -2.78 -16.59
C MET A 296 1.93 -2.74 -15.55
N ILE A 297 1.17 -1.65 -15.47
CA ILE A 297 0.05 -1.52 -14.53
C ILE A 297 -1.08 -2.50 -14.87
N GLU A 298 -1.43 -2.61 -16.16
CA GLU A 298 -2.59 -3.39 -16.61
C GLU A 298 -2.33 -4.90 -16.64
N GLU A 299 -1.08 -5.31 -16.89
CA GLU A 299 -0.75 -6.71 -17.18
C GLU A 299 0.02 -7.41 -16.05
N THR A 300 0.26 -6.75 -14.91
CA THR A 300 0.92 -7.36 -13.74
C THR A 300 0.13 -7.15 -12.45
N SER A 301 0.50 -7.89 -11.40
CA SER A 301 -0.07 -7.73 -10.05
C SER A 301 1.04 -7.55 -9.02
N SER A 302 0.87 -6.56 -8.13
CA SER A 302 1.77 -6.25 -7.01
C SER A 302 1.00 -5.45 -5.94
N GLY A 303 1.56 -5.32 -4.74
CA GLY A 303 1.00 -4.49 -3.66
C GLY A 303 0.89 -3.01 -4.06
N ALA A 304 1.94 -2.48 -4.70
CA ALA A 304 1.83 -1.31 -5.56
C ALA A 304 2.95 -1.26 -6.60
N ILE A 305 2.76 -0.31 -7.50
CA ILE A 305 3.67 0.03 -8.58
C ILE A 305 4.22 1.44 -8.42
N LEU A 306 5.49 1.61 -8.74
CA LEU A 306 6.14 2.90 -8.85
C LEU A 306 6.77 3.03 -10.21
N ALA A 307 6.43 4.11 -10.89
CA ALA A 307 7.09 4.50 -12.12
C ALA A 307 8.17 5.55 -11.82
N ASN A 308 9.36 5.34 -12.40
CA ASN A 308 10.51 6.22 -12.42
C ASN A 308 11.16 6.50 -11.05
N ASP A 309 10.80 5.78 -9.97
CA ASP A 309 11.45 5.91 -8.66
C ASP A 309 11.31 4.62 -7.84
N CYS A 310 11.98 4.55 -6.68
CA CYS A 310 11.89 3.42 -5.74
C CYS A 310 11.54 3.91 -4.34
N LEU A 311 10.95 3.06 -3.49
CA LEU A 311 10.63 3.33 -2.07
C LEU A 311 9.60 4.44 -1.76
N VAL A 312 9.59 5.55 -2.50
CA VAL A 312 8.95 6.83 -2.11
C VAL A 312 7.43 6.79 -1.96
N HIS A 313 6.74 5.84 -2.60
CA HIS A 313 5.31 5.60 -2.38
C HIS A 313 4.97 5.37 -0.89
N TYR A 314 5.89 4.77 -0.13
CA TYR A 314 5.76 4.58 1.32
C TYR A 314 5.58 5.90 2.09
N SER A 315 6.05 7.02 1.54
CA SER A 315 5.91 8.34 2.19
C SER A 315 4.52 8.96 2.00
N VAL A 316 3.70 8.43 1.09
CA VAL A 316 2.39 9.00 0.74
C VAL A 316 1.32 8.36 1.62
N SER A 317 1.00 9.00 2.75
CA SER A 317 -0.01 8.49 3.70
C SER A 317 -1.43 8.33 3.15
N ALA A 318 -1.67 8.84 1.94
CA ALA A 318 -2.93 8.72 1.20
C ALA A 318 -2.96 7.51 0.24
N LEU A 319 -1.88 6.74 0.13
CA LEU A 319 -1.85 5.45 -0.53
C LEU A 319 -1.97 4.33 0.52
N PRO A 320 -2.77 3.28 0.27
CA PRO A 320 -2.71 2.09 1.09
C PRO A 320 -1.37 1.39 0.85
N PHE A 321 -0.68 1.04 1.94
CA PHE A 321 0.51 0.22 1.89
C PHE A 321 0.14 -1.19 2.34
N GLY A 322 0.34 -2.16 1.46
CA GLY A 322 0.05 -3.57 1.72
C GLY A 322 0.46 -4.46 0.55
N GLY A 323 0.61 -5.76 0.81
CA GLY A 323 0.90 -6.77 -0.21
C GLY A 323 -0.34 -7.41 -0.83
N VAL A 324 -0.11 -8.28 -1.81
CA VAL A 324 -1.12 -9.16 -2.43
C VAL A 324 -0.55 -10.57 -2.65
N GLY A 325 -1.35 -11.60 -2.44
CA GLY A 325 -0.90 -13.00 -2.56
C GLY A 325 0.10 -13.37 -1.46
N ASN A 326 1.20 -14.06 -1.81
CA ASN A 326 2.23 -14.44 -0.83
C ASN A 326 3.01 -13.25 -0.24
N SER A 327 2.87 -12.08 -0.84
CA SER A 327 3.47 -10.84 -0.38
C SER A 327 2.64 -10.15 0.71
N GLY A 328 1.39 -10.58 0.93
CA GLY A 328 0.59 -10.12 2.05
C GLY A 328 -0.91 -10.06 1.81
N MET A 329 -1.63 -9.64 2.86
CA MET A 329 -3.04 -9.31 2.81
C MET A 329 -3.40 -8.22 3.81
N GLY A 330 -4.41 -7.40 3.46
CA GLY A 330 -4.73 -6.18 4.18
C GLY A 330 -3.84 -5.02 3.74
N SER A 331 -4.12 -3.83 4.27
CA SER A 331 -3.29 -2.64 4.02
C SER A 331 -3.38 -1.67 5.19
N TYR A 332 -2.39 -0.81 5.31
CA TYR A 332 -2.32 0.26 6.31
C TYR A 332 -1.72 1.53 5.72
N HIS A 333 -1.24 2.44 6.58
CA HIS A 333 -0.88 3.85 6.37
C HIS A 333 -2.04 4.83 6.51
N GLY A 334 -1.76 5.94 7.19
CA GLY A 334 -2.70 7.03 7.40
C GLY A 334 -4.11 6.55 7.78
N LYS A 335 -5.09 6.94 6.95
CA LYS A 335 -6.49 6.58 7.12
C LYS A 335 -6.74 5.07 6.96
N PHE A 336 -5.98 4.38 6.10
CA PHE A 336 -6.13 2.95 5.89
C PHE A 336 -5.79 2.15 7.13
N THR A 337 -4.81 2.59 7.94
CA THR A 337 -4.57 1.95 9.25
C THR A 337 -5.77 2.10 10.19
N PHE A 338 -6.38 3.28 10.23
CA PHE A 338 -7.58 3.51 11.04
C PHE A 338 -8.74 2.63 10.58
N ASP A 339 -9.00 2.59 9.27
CA ASP A 339 -10.08 1.77 8.71
C ASP A 339 -9.83 0.27 8.93
N GLN A 340 -8.59 -0.21 8.73
CA GLN A 340 -8.19 -1.60 8.90
C GLN A 340 -8.31 -2.08 10.35
N LEU A 341 -8.02 -1.20 11.32
CA LEU A 341 -8.09 -1.49 12.75
C LEU A 341 -9.40 -1.02 13.39
N SER A 342 -10.44 -0.78 12.60
CA SER A 342 -11.79 -0.43 13.07
C SER A 342 -12.85 -1.30 12.39
N HIS A 343 -13.85 -1.74 13.15
CA HIS A 343 -15.06 -2.31 12.56
C HIS A 343 -15.92 -1.20 11.95
N GLN A 344 -16.19 -1.31 10.65
CA GLN A 344 -17.01 -0.34 9.90
C GLN A 344 -18.50 -0.69 10.01
N ARG A 345 -19.12 -0.36 11.15
CA ARG A 345 -20.51 -0.72 11.43
C ARG A 345 -21.48 0.03 10.52
N SER A 346 -22.17 -0.72 9.66
CA SER A 346 -23.22 -0.17 8.79
C SER A 346 -24.49 0.11 9.59
N CYS A 347 -25.01 1.34 9.49
CA CYS A 347 -26.17 1.80 10.25
C CYS A 347 -27.27 2.32 9.31
N LEU A 348 -28.43 1.67 9.33
CA LEU A 348 -29.65 2.10 8.65
C LEU A 348 -30.77 2.28 9.68
N ILE A 349 -31.17 3.53 9.92
CA ILE A 349 -32.27 3.86 10.83
C ILE A 349 -33.48 4.25 10.00
N LYS A 350 -34.47 3.35 9.96
CA LYS A 350 -35.76 3.60 9.32
C LYS A 350 -36.71 4.29 10.27
N LYS A 351 -37.54 5.18 9.74
CA LYS A 351 -38.68 5.72 10.48
C LYS A 351 -39.81 4.68 10.48
N LEU A 352 -40.58 4.59 11.57
CA LEU A 352 -41.82 3.81 11.64
C LEU A 352 -42.97 4.55 10.92
N LYS A 353 -42.75 4.94 9.66
CA LYS A 353 -43.71 5.65 8.79
C LYS A 353 -43.62 5.07 7.38
N MET A 354 -44.58 5.43 6.52
CA MET A 354 -44.63 4.99 5.12
C MET A 354 -44.70 3.45 4.95
N GLU A 355 -45.36 2.76 5.90
CA GLU A 355 -45.47 1.29 5.89
C GLU A 355 -46.18 0.75 4.64
N GLY A 356 -47.08 1.53 4.03
CA GLY A 356 -47.70 1.19 2.76
C GLY A 356 -46.71 0.96 1.61
N VAL A 357 -45.52 1.60 1.64
CA VAL A 357 -44.46 1.36 0.64
C VAL A 357 -43.88 -0.05 0.78
N ASN A 358 -43.86 -0.61 1.99
CA ASN A 358 -43.37 -1.96 2.25
C ASN A 358 -44.32 -3.06 1.74
N THR A 359 -45.55 -2.73 1.32
CA THR A 359 -46.50 -3.71 0.76
C THR A 359 -45.95 -4.48 -0.44
N MET A 360 -45.01 -3.89 -1.19
CA MET A 360 -44.34 -4.54 -2.33
C MET A 360 -43.45 -5.72 -1.91
N ARG A 361 -42.87 -5.70 -0.71
CA ARG A 361 -42.04 -6.80 -0.17
C ARG A 361 -42.85 -7.80 0.67
N TYR A 362 -44.06 -7.45 1.09
CA TYR A 362 -44.89 -8.33 1.90
C TYR A 362 -45.70 -9.34 1.06
N PRO A 363 -45.83 -10.59 1.53
CA PRO A 363 -46.76 -11.57 0.97
C PRO A 363 -48.23 -11.09 0.99
N PRO A 364 -49.09 -11.62 0.10
CA PRO A 364 -48.77 -12.56 -0.97
C PRO A 364 -48.04 -11.85 -2.12
N HIS A 365 -47.09 -12.54 -2.75
CA HIS A 365 -46.34 -12.01 -3.89
C HIS A 365 -47.16 -12.17 -5.17
N THR A 366 -47.43 -11.04 -5.84
CA THR A 366 -48.10 -11.01 -7.14
C THR A 366 -47.12 -10.57 -8.22
N PRO A 367 -47.36 -10.93 -9.51
CA PRO A 367 -46.52 -10.46 -10.61
C PRO A 367 -46.33 -8.92 -10.62
N THR A 368 -47.37 -8.17 -10.25
CA THR A 368 -47.32 -6.71 -10.13
C THR A 368 -46.39 -6.24 -9.01
N LYS A 369 -46.44 -6.85 -7.83
CA LYS A 369 -45.53 -6.53 -6.71
C LYS A 369 -44.07 -6.84 -7.08
N LEU A 370 -43.84 -7.99 -7.72
CA LEU A 370 -42.51 -8.41 -8.19
C LEU A 370 -41.96 -7.46 -9.27
N SER A 371 -42.80 -7.04 -10.22
CA SER A 371 -42.42 -6.07 -11.25
C SER A 371 -42.03 -4.71 -10.64
N ARG A 372 -42.83 -4.20 -9.69
CA ARG A 372 -42.50 -2.96 -8.96
C ARG A 372 -41.24 -3.10 -8.13
N ALA A 373 -41.04 -4.23 -7.45
CA ALA A 373 -39.82 -4.52 -6.70
C ALA A 373 -38.58 -4.54 -7.60
N ARG A 374 -38.64 -5.24 -8.74
CA ARG A 374 -37.56 -5.25 -9.73
C ARG A 374 -37.24 -3.84 -10.24
N PHE A 375 -38.26 -3.02 -10.51
CA PHE A 375 -38.04 -1.64 -10.93
C PHE A 375 -37.24 -0.84 -9.89
N PHE A 376 -37.64 -0.82 -8.62
CA PHE A 376 -36.97 -0.03 -7.59
C PHE A 376 -35.63 -0.60 -7.12
N ILE A 377 -35.42 -1.91 -7.24
CA ILE A 377 -34.15 -2.56 -6.90
C ILE A 377 -33.12 -2.39 -8.03
N LEU A 378 -33.54 -2.58 -9.30
CA LEU A 378 -32.62 -2.59 -10.43
C LEU A 378 -32.38 -1.20 -11.02
N LYS A 379 -33.35 -0.29 -10.95
CA LYS A 379 -33.13 1.10 -11.35
C LYS A 379 -32.53 1.87 -10.18
N CYS A 380 -31.21 1.81 -10.05
CA CYS A 380 -30.47 2.84 -9.34
C CYS A 380 -30.64 4.15 -10.12
N ALA A 381 -31.65 4.95 -9.76
CA ALA A 381 -31.64 6.34 -10.17
C ALA A 381 -30.35 6.95 -9.58
N ASN A 382 -29.45 7.44 -10.43
CA ASN A 382 -28.30 8.20 -9.97
C ASN A 382 -28.84 9.57 -9.53
N LEU A 383 -29.35 9.65 -8.29
CA LEU A 383 -29.97 10.86 -7.75
C LEU A 383 -29.00 12.05 -7.76
N GLY A 384 -27.68 11.80 -7.72
CA GLY A 384 -26.66 12.84 -7.88
C GLY A 384 -26.62 13.48 -9.27
N TRP A 385 -26.99 12.75 -10.32
CA TRP A 385 -27.15 13.29 -11.68
C TRP A 385 -28.46 14.07 -11.83
N ILE A 386 -29.56 13.54 -11.29
CA ILE A 386 -30.88 14.21 -11.30
C ILE A 386 -30.81 15.52 -10.51
N GLY A 387 -30.15 15.53 -9.34
CA GLY A 387 -29.94 16.74 -8.55
C GLY A 387 -29.11 17.79 -9.29
N ARG A 388 -28.05 17.38 -10.00
CA ARG A 388 -27.26 18.28 -10.86
C ARG A 388 -28.08 18.85 -12.03
N MET A 389 -28.94 18.03 -12.64
CA MET A 389 -29.84 18.46 -13.72
C MET A 389 -30.90 19.45 -13.22
N MET A 390 -31.49 19.22 -12.04
CA MET A 390 -32.40 20.19 -11.44
C MET A 390 -31.70 21.50 -11.09
N MET A 391 -30.48 21.47 -10.55
CA MET A 391 -29.72 22.68 -10.27
C MET A 391 -29.44 23.49 -11.55
N LEU A 392 -29.03 22.81 -12.62
CA LEU A 392 -28.87 23.41 -13.95
C LEU A 392 -30.17 24.03 -14.47
N ALA A 393 -31.30 23.33 -14.37
CA ALA A 393 -32.60 23.87 -14.78
C ALA A 393 -32.98 25.11 -13.96
N THR A 394 -32.70 25.11 -12.66
CA THR A 394 -32.97 26.26 -11.77
C THR A 394 -32.09 27.46 -12.14
N LEU A 395 -30.81 27.24 -12.43
CA LEU A 395 -29.88 28.28 -12.90
C LEU A 395 -30.32 28.88 -14.24
N VAL A 396 -30.82 28.06 -15.17
CA VAL A 396 -31.37 28.53 -16.46
C VAL A 396 -32.61 29.41 -16.24
N VAL A 397 -33.51 29.02 -15.33
CA VAL A 397 -34.69 29.83 -14.99
C VAL A 397 -34.28 31.17 -14.36
N VAL A 398 -33.32 31.16 -13.42
CA VAL A 398 -32.81 32.39 -12.80
C VAL A 398 -32.15 33.32 -13.83
N ALA A 399 -31.35 32.77 -14.74
CA ALA A 399 -30.73 33.53 -15.82
C ALA A 399 -31.77 34.16 -16.77
N ALA A 400 -32.82 33.41 -17.14
CA ALA A 400 -33.91 33.92 -17.96
C ALA A 400 -34.68 35.06 -17.29
N VAL A 401 -34.95 34.95 -15.97
CA VAL A 401 -35.57 36.03 -15.18
C VAL A 401 -34.66 37.26 -15.14
N PHE A 402 -33.35 37.09 -14.97
CA PHE A 402 -32.39 38.21 -15.00
C PHE A 402 -32.37 38.93 -16.36
N VAL A 403 -32.43 38.18 -17.46
CA VAL A 403 -32.51 38.76 -18.82
C VAL A 403 -33.81 39.54 -19.00
N GLN A 404 -34.96 38.97 -18.59
CA GLN A 404 -36.25 39.66 -18.67
C GLN A 404 -36.28 40.94 -17.82
N VAL A 405 -35.75 40.90 -16.59
CA VAL A 405 -35.67 42.08 -15.73
C VAL A 405 -34.76 43.15 -16.36
N ARG A 406 -33.63 42.75 -16.94
CA ARG A 406 -32.71 43.66 -17.63
C ARG A 406 -33.35 44.30 -18.88
N GLU A 407 -34.11 43.55 -19.66
CA GLU A 407 -34.86 44.10 -20.81
C GLU A 407 -35.98 45.04 -20.38
N LYS A 408 -36.70 44.70 -19.31
CA LYS A 408 -37.76 45.55 -18.75
C LYS A 408 -37.21 46.87 -18.20
N ILE A 409 -36.03 46.83 -17.55
CA ILE A 409 -35.31 48.04 -17.12
C ILE A 409 -34.88 48.87 -18.33
N LYS A 410 -34.34 48.25 -19.40
CA LYS A 410 -33.98 48.96 -20.64
C LYS A 410 -35.17 49.64 -21.32
N LEU A 411 -36.35 49.00 -21.29
CA LEU A 411 -37.60 49.55 -21.83
C LEU A 411 -38.12 50.72 -20.99
N LEU A 412 -37.95 50.69 -19.66
CA LEU A 412 -38.34 51.78 -18.76
C LEU A 412 -37.39 52.99 -18.84
N THR A 413 -36.15 52.80 -19.29
CA THR A 413 -35.16 53.89 -19.48
C THR A 413 -35.18 54.53 -20.87
N LYS A 414 -36.06 54.11 -21.79
CA LYS A 414 -36.26 54.81 -23.06
C LYS A 414 -37.31 55.91 -22.88
N GLU A 415 -36.87 57.12 -22.57
CA GLU A 415 -37.68 58.32 -22.75
C GLU A 415 -38.02 58.53 -24.24
N PRO A 416 -39.22 59.05 -24.57
CA PRO A 416 -39.59 59.39 -25.94
C PRO A 416 -38.87 60.68 -26.36
N LEU A 417 -37.99 60.57 -27.36
CA LEU A 417 -37.53 61.72 -28.14
C LEU A 417 -38.65 62.17 -29.07
N GLN A 418 -39.35 63.25 -28.72
CA GLN A 418 -39.97 64.13 -29.71
C GLN A 418 -39.78 65.61 -29.31
N TYR A 419 -39.24 66.34 -30.29
CA TYR A 419 -39.33 67.79 -30.48
C TYR A 419 -40.78 68.25 -30.65
#